data_AF-S0NXY1-F1
#
_entry.id   AF-S0NXY1-F1
#
_cell.length_a   1.000
_cell.length_b   1.000
_cell.length_c   1.000
_cell.angle_alpha   90.00
_cell.angle_beta   90.00
_cell.angle_gamma   90.00
#
_symmetry.space_group_name_H-M   'P 1'
#
loop_
_entity.id
_entity.type
_entity.pdbx_description
1 polymer ?
#
loop_
_entity_poly.entity_id
_entity_poly.type
_entity_poly.pdbx_seq_one_letter_code
_entity_poly.pdbx_strand_id
1 'polypeptide(L)' 'MNLFFVVLQTILNFIALNVIFQNVANAIVPNSPLGAFIGILYWLVLLLLSYAIAVRFKNKK' A
#
# COMPACT_ATOMS: atom_id res chain seq x y z
N MET A 1 -12.46 4.54 19.25
CA MET A 1 -11.11 4.07 18.84
C MET A 1 -10.42 5.23 18.12
N ASN A 2 -9.25 5.64 18.59
CA ASN A 2 -8.61 6.91 18.20
C ASN A 2 -8.25 6.91 16.70
N LEU A 3 -8.53 8.00 15.97
CA LEU A 3 -8.17 8.18 14.54
C LEU A 3 -6.71 7.82 14.28
N PHE A 4 -5.86 8.18 15.23
CA PHE A 4 -4.44 7.84 15.31
C PHE A 4 -4.14 6.35 15.05
N PHE A 5 -4.90 5.43 15.65
CA PHE A 5 -4.69 3.99 15.46
C PHE A 5 -4.98 3.54 14.03
N VAL A 6 -6.00 4.12 13.37
CA VAL A 6 -6.34 3.77 11.99
C VAL A 6 -5.25 4.26 11.03
N VAL A 7 -4.74 5.46 11.25
CA VAL A 7 -3.63 6.02 10.45
C VAL A 7 -2.36 5.20 10.65
N LEU A 8 -2.00 4.88 11.90
CA LEU A 8 -0.85 4.04 12.21
C LEU A 8 -0.96 2.65 11.56
N GLN A 9 -2.14 2.01 11.67
CA GLN A 9 -2.40 0.72 11.03
C GLN A 9 -2.28 0.81 9.51
N THR A 10 -2.77 1.89 8.90
CA THR A 10 -2.68 2.12 7.45
C THR A 10 -1.22 2.26 7.01
N ILE A 11 -0.40 3.00 7.75
CA ILE A 11 1.04 3.16 7.47
C ILE A 11 1.76 1.81 7.58
N LEU A 12 1.51 1.07 8.67
CA LEU A 12 2.13 -0.25 8.88
C LEU A 12 1.71 -1.24 7.77
N ASN A 13 0.43 -1.26 7.41
CA ASN A 13 -0.06 -2.09 6.30
C ASN A 13 0.57 -1.68 4.97
N PHE A 14 0.74 -0.38 4.72
CA PHE A 14 1.37 0.11 3.49
C PHE A 14 2.83 -0.34 3.39
N ILE A 15 3.61 -0.21 4.48
CA ILE A 15 5.00 -0.68 4.53
C ILE A 15 5.06 -2.19 4.31
N ALA A 16 4.21 -2.95 4.99
CA ALA A 16 4.18 -4.41 4.87
C ALA A 16 3.86 -4.85 3.43
N LEU A 17 2.82 -4.27 2.82
CA LEU A 17 2.46 -4.58 1.44
C LEU A 17 3.55 -4.12 0.47
N ASN A 18 4.18 -2.97 0.70
CA ASN A 18 5.30 -2.52 -0.13
C ASN A 18 6.45 -3.54 -0.08
N VAL A 19 6.87 -4.00 1.10
CA VAL A 19 7.94 -5.02 1.22
C VAL A 19 7.58 -6.33 0.51
N ILE A 20 6.33 -6.79 0.62
CA ILE A 20 5.87 -8.03 -0.02
C ILE A 20 5.88 -7.89 -1.56
N PHE A 21 5.36 -6.78 -2.06
CA PHE A 21 5.18 -6.57 -3.50
C PHE A 21 6.36 -5.86 -4.16
N GLN A 22 7.36 -5.40 -3.42
CA GLN A 22 8.51 -4.66 -3.97
C GLN A 22 9.29 -5.50 -4.97
N ASN A 23 9.48 -6.79 -4.69
CA ASN A 23 10.14 -7.71 -5.63
C ASN A 23 9.35 -7.87 -6.93
N VAL A 24 8.02 -7.87 -6.83
CA VAL A 24 7.12 -7.94 -7.99
C VAL A 24 7.15 -6.62 -8.76
N ALA A 25 7.12 -5.49 -8.07
CA ALA A 25 7.21 -4.16 -8.67
C ALA A 25 8.55 -3.98 -9.40
N ASN A 26 9.67 -4.39 -8.80
CA ASN A 26 10.99 -4.29 -9.43
C ASN A 26 11.14 -5.20 -10.66
N ALA A 27 10.42 -6.31 -10.72
CA ALA A 27 10.42 -7.20 -11.88
C ALA A 27 9.55 -6.68 -13.04
N ILE A 28 8.48 -5.95 -12.73
CA ILE A 28 7.48 -5.52 -13.71
C ILE A 28 7.71 -4.07 -14.15
N VAL A 29 8.24 -3.20 -13.29
CA VAL A 29 8.39 -1.76 -13.55
C VAL A 29 9.70 -1.52 -14.31
N PRO A 30 9.65 -1.19 -15.61
CA PRO A 30 10.85 -0.87 -16.37
C PRO A 30 11.45 0.47 -15.93
N ASN A 31 12.77 0.65 -16.06
CA ASN A 31 13.44 1.95 -15.85
C ASN A 31 13.21 2.89 -17.05
N SER A 32 11.95 3.23 -17.32
CA SER A 32 11.52 4.14 -18.37
C SER A 32 10.42 5.08 -17.84
N PRO A 33 10.08 6.17 -18.55
CA PRO A 33 8.98 7.06 -18.16
C PRO A 33 7.65 6.32 -17.98
N LEU A 34 7.44 5.25 -18.75
CA LEU A 34 6.28 4.36 -18.60
C LEU A 34 6.30 3.61 -17.26
N GLY A 35 7.47 3.18 -16.81
CA GLY A 35 7.64 2.55 -15.51
C GLY A 35 7.40 3.52 -14.35
N ALA A 36 7.75 4.80 -14.49
CA ALA A 36 7.39 5.80 -13.47
C ALA A 36 5.86 5.91 -13.30
N PHE A 37 5.10 5.88 -14.41
CA PHE A 37 3.62 5.87 -14.36
C PHE A 37 3.06 4.59 -13.72
N ILE A 38 3.61 3.42 -14.06
CA ILE A 38 3.23 2.14 -13.45
C ILE A 38 3.59 2.12 -11.96
N GLY A 39 4.72 2.72 -11.56
CA GLY A 39 5.15 2.86 -10.17
C GLY A 39 4.19 3.71 -9.35
N ILE A 40 3.68 4.81 -9.92
CA ILE A 40 2.65 5.64 -9.27
C ILE A 40 1.35 4.84 -9.09
N LEU A 41 0.92 4.10 -10.11
CA LEU A 41 -0.25 3.22 -10.02
C LEU A 41 -0.06 2.15 -8.93
N TYR A 42 1.12 1.54 -8.85
CA TYR A 42 1.48 0.58 -7.82
C TYR A 42 1.32 1.15 -6.41
N TRP A 43 1.83 2.36 -6.15
CA TRP A 43 1.72 3.02 -4.85
C TRP A 43 0.28 3.39 -4.49
N LEU A 44 -0.50 3.82 -5.50
CA LEU A 44 -1.90 4.19 -5.30
C LEU A 44 -2.75 2.97 -4.92
N VAL A 45 -2.53 1.83 -5.58
CA VAL A 45 -3.18 0.56 -5.26
C VAL A 45 -2.80 0.09 -3.86
N LEU A 46 -1.52 0.16 -3.50
CA LEU A 46 -1.03 -0.16 -2.15
C LEU A 46 -1.71 0.67 -1.07
N LEU A 47 -1.87 1.97 -1.31
CA LEU A 47 -2.51 2.90 -0.38
C LEU A 47 -4.00 2.59 -0.18
N LEU A 48 -4.71 2.27 -1.27
CA LEU A 48 -6.12 1.88 -1.19
C LEU A 48 -6.28 0.56 -0.43
N LEU A 49 -5.42 -0.43 -0.70
CA LEU A 49 -5.44 -1.71 0.01
C LEU A 49 -5.09 -1.56 1.49
N SER A 50 -4.07 -0.78 1.82
CA SER A 50 -3.65 -0.58 3.21
C SER A 50 -4.75 0.07 4.05
N TYR A 51 -5.46 1.05 3.47
CA TYR A 51 -6.62 1.68 4.08
C TYR A 51 -7.80 0.72 4.21
N ALA A 52 -8.14 -0.03 3.16
CA ALA A 52 -9.22 -1.01 3.19
C ALA A 52 -8.99 -2.07 4.27
N ILE A 53 -7.75 -2.54 4.44
CA ILE A 53 -7.37 -3.47 5.50
C ILE A 53 -7.54 -2.81 6.88
N ALA A 54 -7.05 -1.58 7.07
CA ALA A 54 -7.18 -0.86 8.33
C ALA A 54 -8.65 -0.65 8.74
N VAL A 55 -9.52 -0.29 7.79
CA VAL A 55 -10.96 -0.12 8.01
C VAL A 55 -11.64 -1.47 8.29
N ARG A 56 -11.28 -2.53 7.57
CA ARG A 56 -11.85 -3.88 7.81
C ARG A 56 -11.48 -4.41 9.20
N PHE A 57 -10.26 -4.18 9.67
CA PHE A 57 -9.83 -4.53 11.03
C PHE A 57 -10.57 -3.69 12.09
N LYS A 58 -10.87 -2.43 11.80
CA LYS A 58 -11.71 -1.59 12.67
C LYS A 58 -13.14 -2.16 12.80
N ASN A 59 -13.74 -2.63 11.71
CA ASN A 59 -15.12 -3.15 11.71
C ASN A 59 -15.25 -4.58 12.27
N LYS A 60 -14.15 -5.30 12.49
CA LYS A 60 -14.15 -6.65 13.07
C LYS A 60 -13.91 -6.69 14.60
N LYS A 61 -13.65 -5.54 15.22
CA LYS A 61 -13.60 -5.38 16.69
C LYS A 61 -14.90 -4.74 17.18
#